data_AF-A0A9D7XY61-F1
#
_entry.id   AF-A0A9D7XY61-F1
#
_cell.length_a   1.000
_cell.length_b   1.000
_cell.length_c   1.000
_cell.angle_alpha   90.00
_cell.angle_beta   90.00
_cell.angle_gamma   90.00
#
_symmetry.space_group_name_H-M   'P 1'
#
loop_
_entity.id
_entity.type
_entity.pdbx_description
1 polymer ?
#
loop_
_entity_poly.entity_id
_entity_poly.type
_entity_poly.pdbx_seq_one_letter_code
_entity_poly.pdbx_strand_id
1 'polypeptide(L)'
;MAQDGSLELLRLLADSAPTHHLDRIGAQPEAHRLARAVALRAEDQRRREGQLRALVDTARDLAAARDPSGVLDAIVRRARALMGTDVSYLTLYDPERGDTYMRATDGAVAPTFRALRLELGVGLGGLVASSLSPWWSTDYPHDDRFAHTTTIDTGVQDEGLVAICGTPLVAEGEFVGVLFAAHRTRHTFTQEEVALLGSLADLAAVSMVQARAHQETARALAALSVAHEAVRRHTEVIERSAAAHDRFTELIGAGGGVTDLTTALVGLVGGWAVLTDAAGTRRSAHGTPPGDPVEAGAVDPLADTPLARAARASGGLTVEDMRYAVPVRAGHHHLGTLVGVAGQLHDADWRIVERAAAVSALVLLFERDTEAARQRRVSDLVTDLLAGVLPSAEATRVLRKEGLDAGVPLCVIAMRATTAPVSALVLAAGVAVGRSGIVGEAGRTAVALVADADPSAAASRLAARLRSFGEVTAAGVGPVAGMDGIPDAFGEARRTLDAMLALDRRGESAAADDLGFAGLVVGSAPDIAAYVERVIGPVIDYDRERGAELVKTLEAYFAAGGSAARASEPLHVHVNTVVQRMSRVGRLLGADWDEPERALEVQLALRLRRLLPSPAPHPPLGLTLAASG
;
A
#
# COMPACT_ATOMS: atom_id res chain seq x y z
N MET A 1 -77.28 91.49 17.79
CA MET A 1 -77.08 90.11 17.30
C MET A 1 -75.85 89.56 17.99
N ALA A 2 -76.01 88.67 18.96
CA ALA A 2 -74.87 88.02 19.62
C ALA A 2 -74.12 87.17 18.59
N GLN A 3 -72.79 87.28 18.53
CA GLN A 3 -71.96 86.42 17.71
C GLN A 3 -72.13 84.98 18.19
N ASP A 4 -72.64 84.10 17.32
CA ASP A 4 -72.78 82.67 17.61
C ASP A 4 -71.40 81.99 17.49
N GLY A 5 -70.82 81.55 18.61
CA GLY A 5 -69.49 80.93 18.68
C GLY A 5 -69.33 79.59 17.94
N SER A 6 -70.36 79.14 17.21
CA SER A 6 -70.39 77.89 16.45
C SER A 6 -69.27 77.77 15.40
N LEU A 7 -68.89 78.86 14.71
CA LEU A 7 -67.79 78.84 13.74
C LEU A 7 -66.42 78.62 14.42
N GLU A 8 -66.25 79.15 15.63
CA GLU A 8 -65.02 79.02 16.42
C GLU A 8 -64.88 77.61 17.00
N LEU A 9 -65.98 76.99 17.43
CA LEU A 9 -66.03 75.56 17.76
C LEU A 9 -65.60 74.68 16.57
N LEU A 10 -66.11 74.95 15.35
CA LEU A 10 -65.73 74.18 14.16
C LEU A 10 -64.24 74.32 13.80
N ARG A 11 -63.65 75.51 13.98
CA ARG A 11 -62.20 75.72 13.80
C ARG A 11 -61.39 74.94 14.81
N LEU A 12 -61.77 74.98 16.09
CA LEU A 12 -61.11 74.19 17.13
C LEU A 12 -61.19 72.68 16.88
N LEU A 13 -62.31 72.18 16.35
CA LEU A 13 -62.43 70.77 15.95
C LEU A 13 -61.55 70.42 14.75
N ALA A 14 -61.47 71.30 13.74
CA ALA A 14 -60.59 71.11 12.58
C ALA A 14 -59.11 71.10 12.98
N ASP A 15 -58.72 71.97 13.92
CA ASP A 15 -57.37 72.06 14.47
C ASP A 15 -57.09 71.00 15.55
N SER A 16 -58.07 70.12 15.82
CA SER A 16 -57.96 69.06 16.82
C SER A 16 -57.62 69.57 18.24
N ALA A 17 -58.12 70.75 18.61
CA ALA A 17 -57.90 71.32 19.92
C ALA A 17 -58.52 70.44 21.02
N PRO A 18 -57.87 70.36 22.20
CA PRO A 18 -58.34 69.52 23.29
C PRO A 18 -59.71 69.98 23.81
N THR A 19 -60.52 69.03 24.29
CA THR A 19 -61.91 69.25 24.69
C THR A 19 -62.13 70.39 25.70
N HIS A 20 -61.18 70.66 26.59
CA HIS A 20 -61.24 71.78 27.55
C HIS A 20 -61.11 73.18 26.89
N HIS A 21 -60.61 73.26 25.65
CA HIS A 21 -60.62 74.49 24.85
C HIS A 21 -61.99 74.74 24.21
N LEU A 22 -62.74 73.67 23.91
CA LEU A 22 -64.10 73.77 23.37
C LEU A 22 -65.06 74.38 24.40
N ASP A 23 -64.89 74.02 25.68
CA ASP A 23 -65.75 74.48 26.79
C ASP A 23 -65.64 75.99 27.11
N ARG A 24 -64.64 76.67 26.55
CA ARG A 24 -64.38 78.10 26.80
C ARG A 24 -65.05 79.03 25.79
N ILE A 25 -65.72 78.50 24.77
CA ILE A 25 -66.34 79.26 23.68
C ILE A 25 -67.79 79.63 24.03
N GLY A 26 -68.22 80.85 23.71
CA GLY A 26 -69.61 81.29 23.90
C GLY A 26 -70.53 80.82 22.76
N ALA A 27 -71.02 79.58 22.81
CA ALA A 27 -71.90 79.01 21.78
C ALA A 27 -73.14 78.32 22.37
N GLN A 28 -74.14 78.03 21.54
CA GLN A 28 -75.36 77.35 21.97
C GLN A 28 -75.07 75.96 22.61
N PRO A 29 -75.88 75.50 23.59
CA PRO A 29 -75.65 74.22 24.28
C PRO A 29 -75.63 73.00 23.37
N GLU A 30 -76.41 73.01 22.28
CA GLU A 30 -76.44 71.94 21.27
C GLU A 30 -75.13 71.87 20.47
N ALA A 31 -74.56 73.03 20.12
CA ALA A 31 -73.29 73.14 19.39
C ALA A 31 -72.11 72.61 20.24
N HIS A 32 -72.08 72.89 21.55
CA HIS A 32 -71.10 72.30 22.47
C HIS A 32 -71.22 70.79 22.56
N ARG A 33 -72.45 70.27 22.68
CA ARG A 33 -72.71 68.83 22.79
C ARG A 33 -72.21 68.08 21.55
N LEU A 34 -72.52 68.62 20.36
CA LEU A 34 -72.07 68.08 19.08
C LEU A 34 -70.55 68.20 18.90
N ALA A 35 -69.97 69.35 19.22
CA ALA A 35 -68.53 69.56 19.14
C ALA A 35 -67.77 68.58 20.03
N ARG A 36 -68.21 68.41 21.28
CA ARG A 36 -67.61 67.45 22.22
C ARG A 36 -67.74 66.01 21.73
N ALA A 37 -68.89 65.63 21.16
CA ALA A 37 -69.08 64.30 20.57
C ALA A 37 -68.14 64.04 19.38
N VAL A 38 -67.93 65.05 18.52
CA VAL A 38 -67.00 64.95 17.38
C VAL A 38 -65.55 64.90 17.85
N ALA A 39 -65.15 65.73 18.81
CA ALA A 39 -63.79 65.74 19.37
C ALA A 39 -63.44 64.39 20.02
N LEU A 40 -64.34 63.84 20.85
CA LEU A 40 -64.16 62.53 21.48
C LEU A 40 -64.05 61.42 20.43
N ARG A 41 -64.84 61.47 19.35
CA ARG A 41 -64.79 60.49 18.26
C ARG A 41 -63.49 60.59 17.45
N ALA A 42 -62.98 61.81 17.22
CA ALA A 42 -61.73 62.05 16.52
C ALA A 42 -60.50 61.68 17.38
N GLU A 43 -60.55 61.90 18.69
CA GLU A 43 -59.55 61.41 19.64
C GLU A 43 -59.52 59.87 19.68
N ASP A 44 -60.68 59.22 19.75
CA ASP A 44 -60.80 57.76 19.73
C ASP A 44 -60.26 57.15 18.43
N GLN A 45 -60.58 57.76 17.28
CA GLN A 45 -60.08 57.29 15.98
C GLN A 45 -58.57 57.45 15.84
N ARG A 46 -58.00 58.58 16.27
CA ARG A 46 -56.53 58.78 16.27
C ARG A 46 -55.82 57.80 17.20
N ARG A 47 -56.41 57.51 18.35
CA ARG A 47 -55.90 56.49 19.28
C ARG A 47 -55.88 55.10 18.61
N ARG A 48 -56.96 54.70 17.93
CA ARG A 48 -57.02 53.44 17.17
C ARG A 48 -56.01 53.38 16.03
N GLU A 49 -55.85 54.44 15.26
CA GLU A 49 -54.84 54.51 14.19
C GLU A 49 -53.41 54.37 14.73
N GLY A 50 -53.11 55.02 15.87
CA GLY A 50 -51.83 54.89 16.55
C GLY A 50 -51.56 53.45 17.01
N GLN A 51 -52.56 52.80 17.63
CA GLN A 51 -52.47 51.41 18.09
C GLN A 51 -52.26 50.44 16.91
N LEU A 52 -53.00 50.60 15.81
CA LEU A 52 -52.85 49.77 14.61
C LEU A 52 -51.46 49.94 13.97
N ARG A 53 -50.95 51.17 13.86
CA ARG A 53 -49.59 51.41 13.36
C ARG A 53 -48.55 50.72 14.23
N ALA A 54 -48.68 50.86 15.54
CA ALA A 54 -47.76 50.22 16.47
C ALA A 54 -47.83 48.68 16.39
N LEU A 55 -49.01 48.07 16.22
CA LEU A 55 -49.16 46.64 15.97
C LEU A 55 -48.51 46.19 14.65
N VAL A 56 -48.70 46.93 13.55
CA VAL A 56 -48.08 46.60 12.26
C VAL A 56 -46.55 46.71 12.33
N ASP A 57 -46.03 47.75 12.98
CA ASP A 57 -44.59 47.88 13.19
C ASP A 57 -44.05 46.75 14.06
N THR A 58 -44.84 46.31 15.04
CA THR A 58 -44.51 45.14 15.88
C THR A 58 -44.44 43.87 15.04
N ALA A 59 -45.41 43.63 14.16
CA ALA A 59 -45.43 42.49 13.26
C ALA A 59 -44.23 42.44 12.32
N ARG A 60 -43.79 43.59 11.79
CA ARG A 60 -42.59 43.65 10.94
C ARG A 60 -41.31 43.32 11.73
N ASP A 61 -41.16 43.88 12.92
CA ASP A 61 -39.95 43.66 13.73
C ASP A 61 -39.86 42.22 14.23
N LEU A 62 -41.01 41.62 14.58
CA LEU A 62 -41.13 40.21 14.95
C LEU A 62 -40.84 39.27 13.77
N ALA A 63 -41.38 39.56 12.58
CA ALA A 63 -41.10 38.77 11.38
C ALA A 63 -39.64 38.86 10.92
N ALA A 64 -38.93 39.93 11.26
CA ALA A 64 -37.52 40.12 10.91
C ALA A 64 -36.55 39.41 11.88
N ALA A 65 -37.02 39.03 13.07
CA ALA A 65 -36.18 38.44 14.10
C ALA A 65 -35.94 36.95 13.83
N ARG A 66 -34.67 36.54 13.79
CA ARG A 66 -34.24 35.17 13.46
C ARG A 66 -33.90 34.32 14.69
N ASP A 67 -33.77 34.94 15.85
CA ASP A 67 -33.44 34.26 17.10
C ASP A 67 -34.70 34.16 17.99
N PRO A 68 -35.15 32.95 18.34
CA PRO A 68 -36.29 32.75 19.23
C PRO A 68 -36.16 33.50 20.57
N SER A 69 -34.94 33.67 21.11
CA SER A 69 -34.76 34.38 22.38
C SER A 69 -34.99 35.88 22.22
N GLY A 70 -34.34 36.49 21.21
CA GLY A 70 -34.53 37.91 20.89
C GLY A 70 -35.97 38.27 20.51
N VAL A 71 -36.71 37.35 19.87
CA VAL A 71 -38.14 37.50 19.58
C VAL A 71 -38.96 37.70 20.85
N LEU A 72 -38.78 36.83 21.85
CA LEU A 72 -39.53 36.85 23.11
C LEU A 72 -39.26 38.12 23.92
N ASP A 73 -38.00 38.54 24.00
CA ASP A 73 -37.63 39.78 24.68
C ASP A 73 -38.21 41.03 23.97
N ALA A 74 -38.30 40.99 22.63
CA ALA A 74 -38.94 42.05 21.88
C ALA A 74 -40.46 42.12 22.14
N ILE A 75 -41.14 40.97 22.24
CA ILE A 75 -42.57 40.89 22.53
C ILE A 75 -42.90 41.54 23.87
N VAL A 76 -42.21 41.17 24.95
CA VAL A 76 -42.51 41.70 26.30
C VAL A 76 -42.22 43.20 26.39
N ARG A 77 -41.12 43.69 25.79
CA ARG A 77 -40.84 45.14 25.69
C ARG A 77 -41.97 45.88 24.98
N ARG A 78 -42.48 45.30 23.88
CA ARG A 78 -43.54 45.92 23.09
C ARG A 78 -44.88 45.90 23.80
N ALA A 79 -45.23 44.77 24.41
CA ALA A 79 -46.45 44.61 25.19
C ALA A 79 -46.50 45.63 26.32
N ARG A 80 -45.41 45.81 27.06
CA ARG A 80 -45.32 46.85 28.09
C ARG A 80 -45.52 48.26 27.52
N ALA A 81 -44.82 48.61 26.44
CA ALA A 81 -44.89 49.94 25.84
C ALA A 81 -46.28 50.26 25.24
N LEU A 82 -46.91 49.29 24.59
CA LEU A 82 -48.23 49.42 23.95
C LEU A 82 -49.37 49.48 24.96
N MET A 83 -49.28 48.68 26.02
CA MET A 83 -50.27 48.63 27.08
C MET A 83 -50.06 49.74 28.13
N GLY A 84 -48.90 50.40 28.13
CA GLY A 84 -48.55 51.42 29.13
C GLY A 84 -48.41 50.86 30.54
N THR A 85 -47.98 49.60 30.67
CA THR A 85 -47.89 48.92 31.97
C THR A 85 -46.52 49.07 32.64
N ASP A 86 -46.48 48.83 33.95
CA ASP A 86 -45.23 48.87 34.72
C ASP A 86 -44.32 47.69 34.35
N VAL A 87 -44.92 46.52 34.15
CA VAL A 87 -44.24 45.26 33.86
C VAL A 87 -44.99 44.51 32.76
N SER A 88 -44.25 43.83 31.88
CA SER A 88 -44.79 42.78 31.01
C SER A 88 -43.87 41.58 31.06
N TYR A 89 -44.45 40.39 30.99
CA TYR A 89 -43.70 39.15 31.09
C TYR A 89 -44.39 38.04 30.32
N LEU A 90 -43.63 37.02 29.94
CA LEU A 90 -44.08 35.92 29.13
C LEU A 90 -43.59 34.61 29.73
N THR A 91 -44.50 33.66 29.85
CA THR A 91 -44.20 32.31 30.31
C THR A 91 -44.35 31.32 29.16
N LEU A 92 -43.54 30.28 29.14
CA LEU A 92 -43.64 29.18 28.18
C LEU A 92 -44.07 27.90 28.86
N TYR A 93 -44.87 27.11 28.17
CA TYR A 93 -45.30 25.79 28.62
C TYR A 93 -44.16 24.78 28.53
N ASP A 94 -43.97 24.02 29.60
CA ASP A 94 -43.04 22.90 29.69
C ASP A 94 -43.85 21.60 29.65
N PRO A 95 -43.90 20.89 28.50
CA PRO A 95 -44.72 19.70 28.35
C PRO A 95 -44.23 18.51 29.19
N GLU A 96 -42.96 18.48 29.62
CA GLU A 96 -42.43 17.41 30.47
C GLU A 96 -42.87 17.56 31.92
N ARG A 97 -42.94 18.81 32.41
CA ARG A 97 -43.31 19.14 33.79
C ARG A 97 -44.78 19.47 33.98
N GLY A 98 -45.49 19.84 32.91
CA GLY A 98 -46.90 20.22 32.96
C GLY A 98 -47.15 21.58 33.62
N ASP A 99 -46.15 22.46 33.68
CA ASP A 99 -46.23 23.82 34.22
C ASP A 99 -45.74 24.85 33.19
N THR A 100 -45.84 26.14 33.51
CA THR A 100 -45.21 27.21 32.70
C THR A 100 -44.07 27.86 33.47
N TYR A 101 -43.04 28.32 32.77
CA TYR A 101 -41.90 28.98 33.39
C TYR A 101 -41.65 30.36 32.79
N MET A 102 -41.14 31.28 33.62
CA MET A 102 -40.79 32.61 33.16
C MET A 102 -39.70 32.56 32.09
N ARG A 103 -39.99 33.07 30.90
CA ARG A 103 -39.04 33.04 29.78
C ARG A 103 -38.48 34.41 29.42
N ALA A 104 -39.31 35.45 29.48
CA ALA A 104 -38.92 36.82 29.16
C ALA A 104 -39.69 37.79 30.06
N THR A 105 -39.04 38.88 30.45
CA THR A 105 -39.63 39.92 31.30
C THR A 105 -39.10 41.29 30.88
N ASP A 106 -39.95 42.30 30.89
CA ASP A 106 -39.55 43.71 30.79
C ASP A 106 -40.19 44.54 31.91
N GLY A 107 -39.39 45.37 32.56
CA GLY A 107 -39.81 46.18 33.73
C GLY A 107 -39.77 45.44 35.08
N ALA A 108 -39.51 44.12 35.09
CA ALA A 108 -39.39 43.31 36.30
C ALA A 108 -38.02 43.50 36.98
N VAL A 109 -38.00 43.59 38.31
CA VAL A 109 -36.77 43.81 39.11
C VAL A 109 -36.46 42.67 40.08
N ALA A 110 -37.47 42.00 40.64
CA ALA A 110 -37.30 40.95 41.63
C ALA A 110 -36.71 39.67 40.99
N PRO A 111 -35.58 39.13 41.51
CA PRO A 111 -35.02 37.86 41.04
C PRO A 111 -35.94 36.66 41.30
N THR A 112 -36.65 36.68 42.43
CA THR A 112 -37.63 35.65 42.83
C THR A 112 -38.76 35.55 41.81
N PHE A 113 -39.28 36.69 41.34
CA PHE A 113 -40.29 36.76 40.30
C PHE A 113 -39.80 36.22 38.94
N ARG A 114 -38.56 36.54 38.56
CA ARG A 114 -37.97 36.06 37.29
C ARG A 114 -37.67 34.56 37.26
N ALA A 115 -37.56 33.91 38.41
CA ALA A 115 -37.34 32.48 38.54
C ALA A 115 -38.64 31.67 38.74
N LEU A 116 -39.80 32.34 38.76
CA LEU A 116 -41.07 31.73 39.09
C LEU A 116 -41.53 30.73 38.01
N ARG A 117 -42.11 29.63 38.45
CA ARG A 117 -42.87 28.68 37.62
C ARG A 117 -44.33 28.66 38.09
N LEU A 118 -45.25 28.56 37.15
CA LEU A 118 -46.69 28.64 37.40
C LEU A 118 -47.35 27.34 36.95
N GLU A 119 -47.97 26.65 37.91
CA GLU A 119 -48.73 25.43 37.68
C GLU A 119 -49.98 25.70 36.84
N LEU A 120 -50.37 24.74 36.00
CA LEU A 120 -51.61 24.84 35.23
C LEU A 120 -52.84 24.77 36.15
N GLY A 121 -53.85 25.58 35.87
CA GLY A 121 -55.11 25.61 36.63
C GLY A 121 -55.05 26.35 37.97
N VAL A 122 -53.90 26.88 38.37
CA VAL A 122 -53.73 27.64 39.62
C VAL A 122 -53.29 29.08 39.35
N GLY A 123 -53.86 30.03 40.10
CA GLY A 123 -53.64 31.47 39.89
C GLY A 123 -54.19 31.99 38.54
N LEU A 124 -54.03 33.29 38.31
CA LEU A 124 -54.50 33.95 37.07
C LEU A 124 -53.87 33.34 35.81
N GLY A 125 -52.55 33.08 35.82
CA GLY A 125 -51.86 32.47 34.69
C GLY A 125 -52.34 31.05 34.38
N GLY A 126 -52.60 30.25 35.41
CA GLY A 126 -53.14 28.91 35.25
C GLY A 126 -54.56 28.91 34.67
N LEU A 127 -55.40 29.89 35.04
CA LEU A 127 -56.73 30.07 34.44
C LEU A 127 -56.66 30.46 32.95
N VAL A 128 -55.74 31.34 32.57
CA VAL A 128 -55.52 31.66 31.16
C VAL A 128 -55.15 30.41 30.37
N ALA A 129 -54.23 29.60 30.92
CA ALA A 129 -53.80 28.36 30.30
C ALA A 129 -54.92 27.32 30.17
N SER A 130 -55.73 27.13 31.21
CA SER A 130 -56.81 26.13 31.20
C SER A 130 -58.02 26.55 30.37
N SER A 131 -58.33 27.85 30.31
CA SER A 131 -59.49 28.36 29.57
C SER A 131 -59.17 28.75 28.12
N LEU A 132 -57.89 28.84 27.76
CA LEU A 132 -57.42 29.39 26.48
C LEU A 132 -58.09 30.73 26.15
N SER A 133 -58.35 31.53 27.18
CA SER A 133 -59.03 32.82 27.09
C SER A 133 -58.33 33.85 27.97
N PRO A 134 -58.36 35.15 27.62
CA PRO A 134 -57.76 36.17 28.45
C PRO A 134 -58.43 36.27 29.83
N TRP A 135 -57.63 36.51 30.87
CA TRP A 135 -58.09 36.78 32.23
C TRP A 135 -57.37 38.00 32.80
N TRP A 136 -58.05 38.76 33.65
CA TRP A 136 -57.46 39.91 34.32
C TRP A 136 -58.03 40.15 35.72
N SER A 137 -57.22 40.75 36.57
CA SER A 137 -57.55 41.20 37.91
C SER A 137 -57.18 42.67 38.09
N THR A 138 -58.05 43.41 38.79
CA THR A 138 -57.84 44.82 39.12
C THR A 138 -57.09 45.02 40.44
N ASP A 139 -57.09 43.98 41.29
CA ASP A 139 -56.38 43.91 42.57
C ASP A 139 -56.08 42.43 42.89
N TYR A 140 -55.05 41.90 42.25
CA TYR A 140 -54.63 40.51 42.32
C TYR A 140 -54.49 39.98 43.75
N PRO A 141 -53.81 40.66 44.70
CA PRO A 141 -53.66 40.15 46.06
C PRO A 141 -54.96 39.92 46.85
N HIS A 142 -56.08 40.49 46.40
CA HIS A 142 -57.38 40.42 47.09
C HIS A 142 -58.49 39.83 46.18
N ASP A 143 -58.13 39.12 45.12
CA ASP A 143 -59.08 38.61 44.13
C ASP A 143 -59.43 37.14 44.36
N ASP A 144 -60.53 36.89 45.06
CA ASP A 144 -60.99 35.53 45.40
C ASP A 144 -61.52 34.72 44.20
N ARG A 145 -61.45 35.24 42.96
CA ARG A 145 -61.94 34.53 41.75
C ARG A 145 -61.03 33.39 41.30
N PHE A 146 -59.83 33.26 41.84
CA PHE A 146 -58.88 32.20 41.51
C PHE A 146 -58.11 31.72 42.74
N ALA A 147 -57.54 30.51 42.64
CA ALA A 147 -56.76 29.93 43.72
C ALA A 147 -55.39 30.61 43.85
N HIS A 148 -55.14 31.18 45.02
CA HIS A 148 -53.87 31.78 45.43
C HIS A 148 -52.90 30.71 45.96
N THR A 149 -51.61 30.90 45.74
CA THR A 149 -50.57 30.00 46.28
C THR A 149 -49.42 30.78 46.88
N THR A 150 -48.84 30.25 47.96
CA THR A 150 -47.73 30.89 48.65
C THR A 150 -46.58 31.25 47.71
N THR A 151 -46.22 30.36 46.78
CA THR A 151 -45.09 30.59 45.86
C THR A 151 -45.37 31.71 44.86
N ILE A 152 -46.54 31.71 44.22
CA ILE A 152 -46.91 32.72 43.21
C ILE A 152 -47.16 34.08 43.89
N ASP A 153 -47.88 34.08 45.01
CA ASP A 153 -48.23 35.30 45.72
C ASP A 153 -46.99 36.00 46.27
N THR A 154 -46.04 35.24 46.82
CA THR A 154 -44.76 35.82 47.29
C THR A 154 -44.02 36.47 46.14
N GLY A 155 -43.93 35.81 44.97
CA GLY A 155 -43.28 36.39 43.79
C GLY A 155 -43.98 37.65 43.27
N VAL A 156 -45.32 37.64 43.26
CA VAL A 156 -46.15 38.80 42.86
C VAL A 156 -46.00 39.97 43.83
N GLN A 157 -45.99 39.68 45.13
CA GLN A 157 -45.79 40.68 46.20
C GLN A 157 -44.38 41.27 46.17
N ASP A 158 -43.34 40.44 46.00
CA ASP A 158 -41.95 40.87 45.89
C ASP A 158 -41.73 41.84 44.72
N GLU A 159 -42.40 41.60 43.58
CA GLU A 159 -42.36 42.48 42.41
C GLU A 159 -43.27 43.72 42.55
N GLY A 160 -44.21 43.67 43.51
CA GLY A 160 -45.16 44.73 43.81
C GLY A 160 -46.32 44.83 42.82
N LEU A 161 -46.72 43.74 42.16
CA LEU A 161 -47.79 43.76 41.17
C LEU A 161 -49.17 43.78 41.86
N VAL A 162 -50.07 44.64 41.37
CA VAL A 162 -51.41 44.83 41.91
C VAL A 162 -52.48 44.50 40.87
N ALA A 163 -52.37 44.98 39.63
CA ALA A 163 -53.30 44.60 38.57
C ALA A 163 -52.57 43.78 37.51
N ILE A 164 -53.15 42.65 37.09
CA ILE A 164 -52.52 41.72 36.15
C ILE A 164 -53.53 41.32 35.09
N CYS A 165 -53.14 41.40 33.82
CA CYS A 165 -53.85 40.85 32.68
C CYS A 165 -52.97 39.81 31.99
N GLY A 166 -53.54 38.66 31.66
CA GLY A 166 -52.88 37.58 30.94
C GLY A 166 -53.72 37.12 29.75
N THR A 167 -53.06 36.75 28.66
CA THR A 167 -53.68 36.20 27.44
C THR A 167 -52.88 34.98 26.97
N PRO A 168 -53.53 33.93 26.44
CA PRO A 168 -52.81 32.74 26.04
C PRO A 168 -52.00 33.01 24.76
N LEU A 169 -50.86 32.33 24.64
CA LEU A 169 -50.11 32.18 23.41
C LEU A 169 -50.49 30.84 22.80
N VAL A 170 -51.25 30.86 21.71
CA VAL A 170 -51.69 29.64 21.02
C VAL A 170 -51.10 29.64 19.62
N ALA A 171 -50.31 28.61 19.31
CA ALA A 171 -49.75 28.43 17.98
C ALA A 171 -50.26 27.11 17.39
N GLU A 172 -50.76 27.14 16.16
CA GLU A 172 -51.29 25.95 15.45
C GLU A 172 -52.35 25.16 16.25
N GLY A 173 -53.07 25.82 17.17
CA GLY A 173 -54.08 25.21 18.04
C GLY A 173 -53.51 24.62 19.34
N GLU A 174 -52.20 24.67 19.57
CA GLU A 174 -51.55 24.24 20.80
C GLU A 174 -51.22 25.41 21.72
N PHE A 175 -51.36 25.19 23.03
CA PHE A 175 -50.98 26.16 24.06
C PHE A 175 -49.46 26.19 24.22
N VAL A 176 -48.86 27.35 23.93
CA VAL A 176 -47.41 27.57 23.96
C VAL A 176 -46.99 28.29 25.24
N GLY A 177 -47.88 29.07 25.86
CA GLY A 177 -47.54 29.89 27.02
C GLY A 177 -48.54 31.00 27.29
N VAL A 178 -48.15 31.99 28.10
CA VAL A 178 -49.00 33.14 28.44
C VAL A 178 -48.21 34.42 28.34
N LEU A 179 -48.81 35.45 27.73
CA LEU A 179 -48.30 36.82 27.73
C LEU A 179 -49.06 37.64 28.78
N PHE A 180 -48.33 38.36 29.61
CA PHE A 180 -48.88 39.16 30.70
C PHE A 180 -48.50 40.63 30.60
N ALA A 181 -49.40 41.47 31.09
CA ALA A 181 -49.20 42.89 31.32
C ALA A 181 -49.70 43.25 32.73
N ALA A 182 -48.89 43.94 33.52
CA ALA A 182 -49.18 44.18 34.93
C ALA A 182 -48.80 45.60 35.40
N HIS A 183 -49.62 46.13 36.31
CA HIS A 183 -49.39 47.38 37.01
C HIS A 183 -49.06 47.15 38.48
N ARG A 184 -48.25 48.03 39.06
CA ARG A 184 -47.99 48.11 40.51
C ARG A 184 -49.05 48.91 41.26
N THR A 185 -50.06 49.41 40.55
CA THR A 185 -51.23 50.10 41.09
C THR A 185 -52.51 49.40 40.63
N ARG A 186 -53.62 49.67 41.33
CA ARG A 186 -54.94 49.22 40.85
C ARG A 186 -55.23 49.80 39.47
N HIS A 187 -55.67 48.94 38.54
CA HIS A 187 -56.04 49.31 37.18
C HIS A 187 -57.21 48.46 36.71
N THR A 188 -58.14 49.05 35.96
CA THR A 188 -59.27 48.34 35.37
C THR A 188 -59.01 48.18 33.88
N PHE A 189 -58.59 46.98 33.46
CA PHE A 189 -58.38 46.67 32.06
C PHE A 189 -59.69 46.73 31.28
N THR A 190 -59.70 47.54 30.23
CA THR A 190 -60.77 47.68 29.25
C THR A 190 -60.75 46.53 28.24
N GLN A 191 -61.87 46.29 27.56
CA GLN A 191 -61.91 45.29 26.49
C GLN A 191 -60.95 45.61 25.34
N GLU A 192 -60.73 46.89 25.05
CA GLU A 192 -59.75 47.32 24.02
C GLU A 192 -58.31 46.94 24.42
N GLU A 193 -57.93 47.14 25.69
CA GLU A 193 -56.62 46.73 26.22
C GLU A 193 -56.43 45.21 26.19
N VAL A 194 -57.44 44.44 26.62
CA VAL A 194 -57.39 42.98 26.60
C VAL A 194 -57.27 42.45 25.15
N ALA A 195 -58.02 43.03 24.21
CA ALA A 195 -57.94 42.66 22.79
C ALA A 195 -56.59 43.03 22.16
N LEU A 196 -55.99 44.15 22.56
CA LEU A 196 -54.66 44.57 22.12
C LEU A 196 -53.59 43.58 22.59
N LEU A 197 -53.62 43.17 23.86
CA LEU A 197 -52.70 42.18 24.40
C LEU A 197 -52.87 40.82 23.69
N GLY A 198 -54.12 40.40 23.44
CA GLY A 198 -54.43 39.19 22.67
C GLY A 198 -53.85 39.22 21.25
N SER A 199 -53.99 40.35 20.54
CA SER A 199 -53.43 40.51 19.19
C SER A 199 -51.88 40.40 19.18
N LEU A 200 -51.22 40.91 20.22
CA LEU A 200 -49.77 40.76 20.40
C LEU A 200 -49.38 39.32 20.70
N ALA A 201 -50.19 38.61 21.48
CA ALA A 201 -49.98 37.21 21.81
C ALA A 201 -50.11 36.29 20.57
N ASP A 202 -51.10 36.54 19.71
CA ASP A 202 -51.26 35.80 18.45
C ASP A 202 -50.03 35.98 17.54
N LEU A 203 -49.56 37.22 17.41
CA LEU A 203 -48.37 37.54 16.62
C LEU A 203 -47.10 36.90 17.21
N ALA A 204 -46.99 36.90 18.54
CA ALA A 204 -45.89 36.27 19.27
C ALA A 204 -45.85 34.75 19.03
N ALA A 205 -47.00 34.09 19.14
CA ALA A 205 -47.13 32.65 18.96
C ALA A 205 -46.69 32.20 17.56
N VAL A 206 -47.12 32.91 16.50
CA VAL A 206 -46.72 32.62 15.11
C VAL A 206 -45.20 32.82 14.91
N SER A 207 -44.65 33.92 15.42
CA SER A 207 -43.23 34.26 15.23
C SER A 207 -42.30 33.26 15.93
N MET A 208 -42.72 32.72 17.07
CA MET A 208 -41.98 31.67 17.77
C MET A 208 -41.86 30.37 16.97
N VAL A 209 -42.97 29.91 16.38
CA VAL A 209 -42.98 28.68 15.56
C VAL A 209 -42.04 28.83 14.36
N GLN A 210 -42.12 29.98 13.67
CA GLN A 210 -41.27 30.27 12.53
C GLN A 210 -39.78 30.31 12.89
N ALA A 211 -39.42 31.00 13.98
CA ALA A 211 -38.04 31.09 14.43
C ALA A 211 -37.46 29.72 14.82
N ARG A 212 -38.26 28.87 15.49
CA ARG A 212 -37.86 27.50 15.85
C ARG A 212 -37.65 26.62 14.63
N ALA A 213 -38.61 26.58 13.70
CA ALA A 213 -38.52 25.80 12.47
C ALA A 213 -37.30 26.20 11.62
N HIS A 214 -37.01 27.50 11.53
CA HIS A 214 -35.84 28.01 10.83
C HIS A 214 -34.52 27.54 11.47
N GLN A 215 -34.45 27.56 12.80
CA GLN A 215 -33.27 27.12 13.54
C GLN A 215 -33.03 25.61 13.41
N GLU A 216 -34.08 24.80 13.46
CA GLU A 216 -34.00 23.34 13.26
C GLU A 216 -33.50 23.01 11.84
N THR A 217 -34.03 23.70 10.83
CA THR A 217 -33.60 23.55 9.43
C THR A 217 -32.13 23.94 9.25
N ALA A 218 -31.70 25.07 9.82
CA ALA A 218 -30.31 25.52 9.74
C ALA A 218 -29.34 24.54 10.40
N ARG A 219 -29.71 23.97 11.56
CA ARG A 219 -28.93 22.93 12.25
C ARG A 219 -28.83 21.64 11.43
N ALA A 220 -29.94 21.19 10.84
CA ALA A 220 -29.96 20.00 9.99
C ALA A 220 -29.06 20.15 8.75
N LEU A 221 -29.11 21.31 8.07
CA LEU A 221 -28.23 21.61 6.94
C LEU A 221 -26.74 21.63 7.32
N ALA A 222 -26.39 22.23 8.46
CA ALA A 222 -25.02 22.24 8.94
C ALA A 222 -24.50 20.83 9.25
N ALA A 223 -25.31 20.00 9.92
CA ALA A 223 -24.96 18.62 10.21
C ALA A 223 -24.78 17.79 8.91
N LEU A 224 -25.67 17.96 7.94
CA LEU A 224 -25.58 17.28 6.64
C LEU A 224 -24.32 17.69 5.88
N SER A 225 -23.94 18.97 5.89
CA SER A 225 -22.71 19.43 5.23
C SER A 225 -21.46 18.80 5.82
N VAL A 226 -21.36 18.71 7.15
CA VAL A 226 -20.23 18.05 7.82
C VAL A 226 -20.17 16.56 7.48
N ALA A 227 -21.31 15.87 7.48
CA ALA A 227 -21.39 14.46 7.10
C ALA A 227 -21.01 14.24 5.63
N HIS A 228 -21.51 15.09 4.72
CA HIS A 228 -21.23 15.00 3.30
C HIS A 228 -19.74 15.22 3.00
N GLU A 229 -19.09 16.18 3.66
CA GLU A 229 -17.65 16.42 3.50
C GLU A 229 -16.80 15.24 4.04
N ALA A 230 -17.25 14.57 5.09
CA ALA A 230 -16.59 13.37 5.60
C ALA A 230 -16.71 12.19 4.62
N VAL A 231 -17.89 11.98 4.03
CA VAL A 231 -18.11 10.95 2.99
C VAL A 231 -17.28 11.27 1.76
N ARG A 232 -17.28 12.51 1.28
CA ARG A 232 -16.50 12.95 0.10
C ARG A 232 -15.01 12.65 0.27
N ARG A 233 -14.42 13.03 1.41
CA ARG A 233 -13.01 12.69 1.74
C ARG A 233 -12.76 11.18 1.78
N HIS A 234 -13.69 10.40 2.28
CA HIS A 234 -13.55 8.94 2.31
C HIS A 234 -13.57 8.33 0.91
N THR A 235 -14.50 8.78 0.05
CA THR A 235 -14.61 8.33 -1.34
C THR A 235 -13.37 8.67 -2.15
N GLU A 236 -12.83 9.90 -2.02
CA GLU A 236 -11.61 10.32 -2.73
C GLU A 236 -10.41 9.41 -2.43
N VAL A 237 -10.26 8.97 -1.18
CA VAL A 237 -9.18 8.05 -0.78
C VAL A 237 -9.36 6.66 -1.41
N ILE A 238 -10.59 6.17 -1.47
CA ILE A 238 -10.91 4.87 -2.08
C ILE A 238 -10.66 4.93 -3.59
N GLU A 239 -11.16 5.96 -4.28
CA GLU A 239 -11.00 6.13 -5.72
C GLU A 239 -9.52 6.27 -6.12
N ARG A 240 -8.74 7.05 -5.37
CA ARG A 240 -7.30 7.19 -5.63
C ARG A 240 -6.55 5.86 -5.49
N SER A 241 -6.89 5.05 -4.47
CA SER A 241 -6.30 3.72 -4.30
C SER A 241 -6.74 2.73 -5.38
N ALA A 242 -8.00 2.81 -5.86
CA ALA A 242 -8.50 1.96 -6.93
C ALA A 242 -7.84 2.31 -8.27
N ALA A 243 -7.76 3.60 -8.63
CA ALA A 243 -7.09 4.06 -9.84
C ALA A 243 -5.60 3.68 -9.88
N ALA A 244 -4.92 3.69 -8.74
CA ALA A 244 -3.55 3.20 -8.64
C ALA A 244 -3.45 1.69 -8.94
N HIS A 245 -4.38 0.89 -8.41
CA HIS A 245 -4.44 -0.55 -8.67
C HIS A 245 -4.71 -0.85 -10.15
N ASP A 246 -5.67 -0.14 -10.76
CA ASP A 246 -5.98 -0.30 -12.19
C ASP A 246 -4.75 0.03 -13.04
N ARG A 247 -4.06 1.15 -12.75
CA ARG A 247 -2.82 1.51 -13.44
C ARG A 247 -1.73 0.44 -13.29
N PHE A 248 -1.54 -0.13 -12.10
CA PHE A 248 -0.57 -1.21 -11.91
C PHE A 248 -0.96 -2.48 -12.68
N THR A 249 -2.25 -2.79 -12.75
CA THR A 249 -2.76 -3.96 -13.47
C THR A 249 -2.65 -3.79 -14.99
N GLU A 250 -2.92 -2.58 -15.51
CA GLU A 250 -2.71 -2.24 -16.92
C GLU A 250 -1.24 -2.39 -17.34
N LEU A 251 -0.30 -1.96 -16.50
CA LEU A 251 1.13 -2.14 -16.76
C LEU A 251 1.49 -3.62 -16.93
N ILE A 252 0.93 -4.50 -16.10
CA ILE A 252 1.13 -5.95 -16.26
C ILE A 252 0.50 -6.45 -17.57
N GLY A 253 -0.72 -5.99 -17.90
CA GLY A 253 -1.40 -6.36 -19.14
C GLY A 253 -0.62 -5.97 -20.40
N ALA A 254 0.15 -4.87 -20.33
CA ALA A 254 1.06 -4.41 -21.39
C ALA A 254 2.42 -5.16 -21.41
N GLY A 255 2.63 -6.13 -20.52
CA GLY A 255 3.90 -6.86 -20.39
C GLY A 255 4.97 -6.13 -19.55
N GLY A 256 4.58 -5.13 -18.77
CA GLY A 256 5.46 -4.39 -17.87
C GLY A 256 5.94 -5.24 -16.70
N GLY A 257 7.19 -5.02 -16.31
CA GLY A 257 7.84 -5.75 -15.22
C GLY A 257 7.84 -4.98 -13.89
N VAL A 258 8.59 -5.51 -12.93
CA VAL A 258 8.76 -4.88 -11.61
C VAL A 258 9.37 -3.47 -11.66
N THR A 259 10.17 -3.16 -12.68
CA THR A 259 10.73 -1.82 -12.91
C THR A 259 9.65 -0.79 -13.26
N ASP A 260 8.70 -1.17 -14.10
CA ASP A 260 7.58 -0.31 -14.49
C ASP A 260 6.65 -0.04 -13.30
N LEU A 261 6.40 -1.07 -12.48
CA LEU A 261 5.64 -0.93 -11.24
C LEU A 261 6.33 0.01 -10.24
N THR A 262 7.64 -0.15 -10.06
CA THR A 262 8.43 0.70 -9.14
C THR A 262 8.41 2.16 -9.61
N THR A 263 8.52 2.37 -10.92
CA THR A 263 8.43 3.70 -11.55
C THR A 263 7.05 4.32 -11.36
N ALA A 264 5.99 3.56 -11.61
CA ALA A 264 4.62 4.04 -11.44
C ALA A 264 4.29 4.35 -9.97
N LEU A 265 4.77 3.53 -9.03
CA LEU A 265 4.61 3.79 -7.60
C LEU A 265 5.23 5.13 -7.20
N VAL A 266 6.49 5.36 -7.57
CA VAL A 266 7.19 6.62 -7.27
C VAL A 266 6.54 7.79 -7.98
N GLY A 267 5.99 7.59 -9.18
CA GLY A 267 5.21 8.63 -9.87
C GLY A 267 3.89 9.00 -9.18
N LEU A 268 3.30 8.09 -8.38
CA LEU A 268 2.05 8.33 -7.64
C LEU A 268 2.29 8.86 -6.23
N VAL A 269 3.28 8.30 -5.54
CA VAL A 269 3.56 8.52 -4.10
C VAL A 269 4.70 9.53 -3.91
N GLY A 270 5.52 9.75 -4.93
CA GLY A 270 6.72 10.59 -4.85
C GLY A 270 7.88 9.91 -4.11
N GLY A 271 9.04 10.55 -4.12
CA GLY A 271 10.22 10.10 -3.40
C GLY A 271 11.03 9.04 -4.15
N TRP A 272 11.30 7.92 -3.49
CA TRP A 272 12.15 6.84 -3.98
C TRP A 272 11.68 5.47 -3.49
N ALA A 273 11.83 4.44 -4.31
CA ALA A 273 11.49 3.07 -3.97
C ALA A 273 12.47 2.06 -4.59
N VAL A 274 12.69 0.95 -3.91
CA VAL A 274 13.42 -0.23 -4.37
C VAL A 274 12.60 -1.49 -4.08
N LEU A 275 12.56 -2.39 -5.05
CA LEU A 275 12.08 -3.75 -4.86
C LEU A 275 13.29 -4.69 -4.85
N THR A 276 13.39 -5.50 -3.80
CA THR A 276 14.35 -6.59 -3.68
C THR A 276 13.66 -7.94 -3.85
N ASP A 277 14.42 -8.97 -4.23
CA ASP A 277 13.96 -10.35 -4.12
C ASP A 277 14.04 -10.88 -2.68
N ALA A 278 13.70 -12.16 -2.48
CA ALA A 278 13.75 -12.84 -1.19
C ALA A 278 15.17 -13.00 -0.62
N ALA A 279 16.21 -12.93 -1.46
CA ALA A 279 17.60 -12.94 -1.04
C ALA A 279 18.13 -11.53 -0.72
N GLY A 280 17.33 -10.49 -0.94
CA GLY A 280 17.71 -9.09 -0.76
C GLY A 280 18.42 -8.48 -1.96
N THR A 281 18.49 -9.20 -3.09
CA THR A 281 19.07 -8.68 -4.33
C THR A 281 18.15 -7.64 -4.94
N ARG A 282 18.69 -6.51 -5.37
CA ARG A 282 17.94 -5.45 -6.03
C ARG A 282 17.36 -5.94 -7.37
N ARG A 283 16.04 -5.88 -7.51
CA ARG A 283 15.30 -6.19 -8.75
C ARG A 283 14.95 -4.94 -9.54
N SER A 284 14.56 -3.87 -8.85
CA SER A 284 14.27 -2.57 -9.45
C SER A 284 14.43 -1.45 -8.42
N ALA A 285 14.75 -0.25 -8.88
CA ALA A 285 14.76 0.96 -8.06
C ALA A 285 14.37 2.18 -8.91
N HIS A 286 13.68 3.16 -8.32
CA HIS A 286 13.28 4.39 -9.01
C HIS A 286 13.23 5.59 -8.06
N GLY A 287 13.52 6.79 -8.57
CA GLY A 287 13.56 8.06 -7.82
C GLY A 287 14.98 8.51 -7.45
N THR A 288 15.10 9.40 -6.46
CA THR A 288 16.41 9.85 -5.93
C THR A 288 16.84 8.98 -4.74
N PRO A 289 17.88 8.14 -4.86
CA PRO A 289 18.25 7.18 -3.82
C PRO A 289 18.76 7.86 -2.55
N PRO A 290 18.41 7.34 -1.36
CA PRO A 290 19.00 7.76 -0.10
C PRO A 290 20.37 7.08 0.07
N GLY A 291 21.43 7.63 -0.51
CA GLY A 291 22.81 7.15 -0.35
C GLY A 291 23.51 6.81 -1.67
N ASP A 292 24.58 6.01 -1.56
CA ASP A 292 25.43 5.66 -2.71
C ASP A 292 24.70 4.77 -3.73
N PRO A 293 25.02 4.90 -5.04
CA PRO A 293 24.42 4.06 -6.08
C PRO A 293 24.82 2.60 -5.88
N VAL A 294 23.82 1.72 -5.78
CA VAL A 294 24.02 0.26 -5.78
C VAL A 294 23.75 -0.28 -7.18
N GLU A 295 24.68 -1.08 -7.70
CA GLU A 295 24.55 -1.72 -9.01
C GLU A 295 23.36 -2.70 -9.07
N ALA A 296 22.76 -2.85 -10.26
CA ALA A 296 21.69 -3.81 -10.47
C ALA A 296 22.19 -5.25 -10.25
N GLY A 297 21.43 -6.06 -9.50
CA GLY A 297 21.82 -7.44 -9.20
C GLY A 297 22.74 -7.60 -7.98
N ALA A 298 23.13 -6.52 -7.30
CA ALA A 298 23.78 -6.60 -5.99
C ALA A 298 22.75 -6.70 -4.85
N VAL A 299 23.20 -7.20 -3.69
CA VAL A 299 22.40 -7.18 -2.45
C VAL A 299 22.21 -5.73 -2.03
N ASP A 300 20.95 -5.30 -1.85
CA ASP A 300 20.64 -3.94 -1.45
C ASP A 300 20.84 -3.76 0.06
N PRO A 301 21.60 -2.74 0.53
CA PRO A 301 21.76 -2.48 1.96
C PRO A 301 20.44 -2.27 2.70
N LEU A 302 19.41 -1.80 1.99
CA LEU A 302 18.09 -1.55 2.57
C LEU A 302 17.28 -2.84 2.77
N ALA A 303 17.68 -3.94 2.14
CA ALA A 303 17.03 -5.23 2.25
C ALA A 303 17.06 -5.78 3.70
N ASP A 304 18.08 -5.48 4.50
CA ASP A 304 18.18 -6.04 5.87
C ASP A 304 18.12 -5.00 7.00
N THR A 305 17.55 -3.84 6.69
CA THR A 305 17.29 -2.80 7.70
C THR A 305 16.32 -3.29 8.79
N PRO A 306 16.36 -2.70 10.01
CA PRO A 306 15.38 -3.00 11.05
C PRO A 306 13.92 -2.84 10.55
N LEU A 307 13.66 -1.82 9.75
CA LEU A 307 12.36 -1.56 9.13
C LEU A 307 11.91 -2.70 8.20
N ALA A 308 12.80 -3.16 7.30
CA ALA A 308 12.50 -4.28 6.41
C ALA A 308 12.26 -5.59 7.18
N ARG A 309 13.05 -5.86 8.22
CA ARG A 309 12.86 -7.03 9.09
C ARG A 309 11.53 -6.98 9.85
N ALA A 310 11.17 -5.81 10.38
CA ALA A 310 9.90 -5.61 11.05
C ALA A 310 8.71 -5.83 10.10
N ALA A 311 8.77 -5.31 8.87
CA ALA A 311 7.75 -5.51 7.85
C ALA A 311 7.58 -6.99 7.45
N ARG A 312 8.68 -7.75 7.33
CA ARG A 312 8.60 -9.20 7.07
C ARG A 312 7.95 -9.97 8.21
N ALA A 313 8.29 -9.61 9.45
CA ALA A 313 7.79 -10.24 10.66
C ALA A 313 6.29 -9.96 10.86
N SER A 314 5.86 -8.72 10.65
CA SER A 314 4.46 -8.32 10.75
C SER A 314 3.62 -8.82 9.56
N GLY A 315 4.25 -9.00 8.40
CA GLY A 315 3.57 -9.39 7.17
C GLY A 315 2.86 -8.25 6.44
N GLY A 316 3.02 -7.01 6.92
CA GLY A 316 2.35 -5.82 6.37
C GLY A 316 3.27 -4.60 6.26
N LEU A 317 2.69 -3.48 5.85
CA LEU A 317 3.40 -2.20 5.76
C LEU A 317 3.89 -1.76 7.14
N THR A 318 5.17 -1.38 7.21
CA THR A 318 5.79 -0.73 8.38
C THR A 318 6.38 0.60 7.95
N VAL A 319 6.17 1.64 8.75
CA VAL A 319 6.57 3.02 8.46
C VAL A 319 7.36 3.59 9.62
N GLU A 320 8.49 4.25 9.34
CA GLU A 320 9.36 4.92 10.32
C GLU A 320 10.04 6.12 9.65
N ASP A 321 9.92 7.33 10.21
CA ASP A 321 10.57 8.56 9.73
C ASP A 321 10.52 8.75 8.20
N MET A 322 9.33 8.66 7.61
CA MET A 322 9.07 8.82 6.17
C MET A 322 9.63 7.69 5.28
N ARG A 323 10.20 6.66 5.89
CA ARG A 323 10.61 5.43 5.23
C ARG A 323 9.53 4.39 5.42
N TYR A 324 9.36 3.54 4.42
CA TYR A 324 8.43 2.43 4.49
C TYR A 324 9.07 1.14 4.00
N ALA A 325 8.60 0.03 4.55
CA ALA A 325 8.87 -1.29 4.02
C ALA A 325 7.59 -2.12 4.02
N VAL A 326 7.34 -2.84 2.94
CA VAL A 326 6.22 -3.77 2.82
C VAL A 326 6.72 -5.07 2.18
N PRO A 327 6.42 -6.24 2.76
CA PRO A 327 6.84 -7.50 2.19
C PRO A 327 5.97 -7.81 0.96
N VAL A 328 6.63 -8.21 -0.12
CA VAL A 328 5.98 -8.72 -1.34
C VAL A 328 5.80 -10.22 -1.18
N ARG A 329 4.55 -10.68 -1.07
CA ARG A 329 4.22 -12.06 -0.69
C ARG A 329 3.08 -12.63 -1.54
N ALA A 330 3.16 -13.93 -1.79
CA ALA A 330 2.07 -14.73 -2.35
C ALA A 330 1.67 -15.80 -1.33
N GLY A 331 0.55 -15.57 -0.63
CA GLY A 331 0.18 -16.36 0.55
C GLY A 331 1.26 -16.27 1.63
N HIS A 332 1.81 -17.41 2.04
CA HIS A 332 2.89 -17.46 3.05
C HIS A 332 4.30 -17.24 2.48
N HIS A 333 4.46 -17.27 1.14
CA HIS A 333 5.77 -17.20 0.50
C HIS A 333 6.24 -15.75 0.38
N HIS A 334 7.42 -15.47 0.93
CA HIS A 334 8.10 -14.20 0.73
C HIS A 334 8.81 -14.21 -0.63
N LEU A 335 8.43 -13.28 -1.51
CA LEU A 335 9.02 -13.14 -2.84
C LEU A 335 10.01 -11.97 -2.93
N GLY A 336 9.87 -11.00 -2.04
CA GLY A 336 10.69 -9.79 -2.04
C GLY A 336 10.26 -8.77 -1.02
N THR A 337 10.97 -7.65 -0.95
CA THR A 337 10.59 -6.52 -0.07
C THR A 337 10.61 -5.23 -0.88
N LEU A 338 9.54 -4.45 -0.79
CA LEU A 338 9.48 -3.12 -1.34
C LEU A 338 9.82 -2.13 -0.21
N VAL A 339 10.91 -1.39 -0.38
CA VAL A 339 11.39 -0.41 0.58
C VAL A 339 11.43 0.94 -0.12
N GLY A 340 11.03 2.01 0.55
CA GLY A 340 11.11 3.33 -0.04
C GLY A 340 11.16 4.45 0.97
N VAL A 341 11.40 5.64 0.45
CA VAL A 341 11.35 6.90 1.18
C VAL A 341 10.34 7.77 0.46
N ALA A 342 9.37 8.28 1.20
CA ALA A 342 8.37 9.16 0.64
C ALA A 342 8.46 10.57 1.20
N GLY A 343 7.89 11.53 0.49
CA GLY A 343 7.61 12.87 1.04
C GLY A 343 6.43 12.82 2.01
N GLN A 344 5.73 13.95 2.23
CA GLN A 344 4.52 13.98 3.06
C GLN A 344 3.41 13.08 2.49
N LEU A 345 3.25 11.89 3.06
CA LEU A 345 2.20 10.95 2.70
C LEU A 345 1.01 11.04 3.62
N HIS A 346 -0.17 10.89 3.02
CA HIS A 346 -1.43 10.73 3.72
C HIS A 346 -1.79 9.23 3.78
N ASP A 347 -2.77 8.86 4.61
CA ASP A 347 -3.24 7.47 4.76
C ASP A 347 -3.61 6.80 3.42
N ALA A 348 -4.02 7.59 2.42
CA ALA A 348 -4.31 7.13 1.07
C ALA A 348 -3.09 6.54 0.36
N ASP A 349 -1.92 7.12 0.57
CA ASP A 349 -0.70 6.78 -0.18
C ASP A 349 -0.09 5.47 0.34
N TRP A 350 -0.26 5.18 1.63
CA TRP A 350 0.10 3.89 2.23
C TRP A 350 -0.65 2.72 1.58
N ARG A 351 -1.92 2.90 1.25
CA ARG A 351 -2.72 1.89 0.54
C ARG A 351 -2.19 1.67 -0.88
N ILE A 352 -1.68 2.71 -1.55
CA ILE A 352 -1.05 2.58 -2.87
C ILE A 352 0.22 1.74 -2.77
N VAL A 353 1.04 1.95 -1.74
CA VAL A 353 2.25 1.14 -1.48
C VAL A 353 1.90 -0.34 -1.25
N GLU A 354 0.89 -0.63 -0.43
CA GLU A 354 0.42 -2.01 -0.22
C GLU A 354 -0.10 -2.66 -1.50
N ARG A 355 -0.85 -1.91 -2.32
CA ARG A 355 -1.33 -2.38 -3.63
C ARG A 355 -0.17 -2.65 -4.59
N ALA A 356 0.84 -1.77 -4.64
CA ALA A 356 2.03 -1.99 -5.45
C ALA A 356 2.77 -3.26 -5.02
N ALA A 357 2.86 -3.54 -3.72
CA ALA A 357 3.45 -4.76 -3.20
C ALA A 357 2.65 -6.01 -3.60
N ALA A 358 1.31 -5.98 -3.49
CA ALA A 358 0.45 -7.08 -3.91
C ALA A 358 0.56 -7.37 -5.42
N VAL A 359 0.61 -6.32 -6.24
CA VAL A 359 0.75 -6.45 -7.70
C VAL A 359 2.17 -6.93 -8.07
N SER A 360 3.20 -6.43 -7.39
CA SER A 360 4.58 -6.92 -7.53
C SER A 360 4.70 -8.41 -7.19
N ALA A 361 3.91 -8.91 -6.22
CA ALA A 361 3.90 -10.33 -5.89
C ALA A 361 3.40 -11.19 -7.05
N LEU A 362 2.38 -10.73 -7.78
CA LEU A 362 1.88 -11.42 -8.98
C LEU A 362 2.94 -11.48 -10.08
N VAL A 363 3.63 -10.37 -10.35
CA VAL A 363 4.71 -10.32 -11.35
C VAL A 363 5.85 -11.26 -10.96
N LEU A 364 6.34 -11.17 -9.73
CA LEU A 364 7.43 -12.04 -9.25
C LEU A 364 7.03 -13.52 -9.23
N LEU A 365 5.76 -13.85 -8.93
CA LEU A 365 5.27 -15.22 -9.00
C LEU A 365 5.23 -15.73 -10.45
N PHE A 366 4.76 -14.91 -11.39
CA PHE A 366 4.73 -15.25 -12.81
C PHE A 366 6.14 -15.42 -13.40
N GLU A 367 7.07 -14.54 -13.05
CA GLU A 367 8.49 -14.69 -13.42
C GLU A 367 9.09 -15.98 -12.86
N ARG A 368 8.80 -16.32 -11.59
CA ARG A 368 9.28 -17.56 -10.98
C ARG A 368 8.71 -18.79 -11.67
N ASP A 369 7.42 -18.79 -11.98
CA ASP A 369 6.74 -19.92 -12.61
C ASP A 369 7.18 -20.10 -14.07
N THR A 370 7.44 -19.00 -14.80
CA THR A 370 8.00 -19.05 -16.15
C THR A 370 9.43 -19.56 -16.16
N GLU A 371 10.29 -19.14 -15.22
CA GLU A 371 11.67 -19.67 -15.11
C GLU A 371 11.67 -21.13 -14.66
N ALA A 372 10.82 -21.53 -13.71
CA ALA A 372 10.70 -22.93 -13.30
C ALA A 372 10.16 -23.81 -14.44
N ALA A 373 9.22 -23.31 -15.26
CA ALA A 373 8.76 -23.99 -16.45
C ALA A 373 9.86 -24.08 -17.52
N ARG A 374 10.68 -23.03 -17.69
CA ARG A 374 11.85 -23.05 -18.57
C ARG A 374 12.86 -24.09 -18.10
N GLN A 375 13.21 -24.11 -16.81
CA GLN A 375 14.17 -25.05 -16.25
C GLN A 375 13.71 -26.50 -16.39
N ARG A 376 12.41 -26.79 -16.23
CA ARG A 376 11.85 -28.12 -16.51
C ARG A 376 12.02 -28.51 -17.98
N ARG A 377 11.62 -27.64 -18.92
CA ARG A 377 11.80 -27.90 -20.36
C ARG A 377 13.26 -28.09 -20.75
N VAL A 378 14.18 -27.30 -20.18
CA VAL A 378 15.62 -27.44 -20.40
C VAL A 378 16.13 -28.76 -19.83
N SER A 379 15.68 -29.16 -18.64
CA SER A 379 16.07 -30.45 -18.06
C SER A 379 15.55 -31.64 -18.87
N ASP A 380 14.33 -31.57 -19.39
CA ASP A 380 13.76 -32.59 -20.27
C ASP A 380 14.56 -32.66 -21.59
N LEU A 381 14.88 -31.51 -22.19
CA LEU A 381 15.74 -31.43 -23.37
C LEU A 381 17.13 -32.05 -23.12
N VAL A 382 17.77 -31.72 -21.99
CA VAL A 382 19.05 -32.34 -21.63
C VAL A 382 18.86 -33.85 -21.54
N THR A 383 17.82 -34.35 -20.87
CA THR A 383 17.54 -35.78 -20.77
C THR A 383 17.43 -36.45 -22.15
N ASP A 384 16.68 -35.84 -23.07
CA ASP A 384 16.49 -36.34 -24.44
C ASP A 384 17.79 -36.35 -25.25
N LEU A 385 18.63 -35.32 -25.09
CA LEU A 385 19.95 -35.23 -25.72
C LEU A 385 20.91 -36.30 -25.18
N LEU A 386 20.92 -36.51 -23.87
CA LEU A 386 21.77 -37.53 -23.23
C LEU A 386 21.31 -38.96 -23.60
N ALA A 387 20.02 -39.16 -23.87
CA ALA A 387 19.47 -40.43 -24.31
C ALA A 387 19.63 -40.67 -25.83
N GLY A 388 20.03 -39.66 -26.60
CA GLY A 388 20.21 -39.76 -28.06
C GLY A 388 18.89 -39.95 -28.83
N VAL A 389 17.77 -39.52 -28.26
CA VAL A 389 16.43 -39.71 -28.85
C VAL A 389 16.13 -38.67 -29.92
N LEU A 390 16.78 -37.51 -29.85
CA LEU A 390 16.57 -36.39 -30.78
C LEU A 390 17.52 -36.49 -31.99
N PRO A 391 17.01 -36.38 -33.23
CA PRO A 391 17.86 -36.26 -34.42
C PRO A 391 18.77 -35.02 -34.35
N SER A 392 20.01 -35.13 -34.82
CA SER A 392 21.03 -34.06 -34.84
C SER A 392 20.52 -32.67 -35.30
N ALA A 393 19.71 -32.63 -36.37
CA ALA A 393 19.15 -31.38 -36.89
C ALA A 393 18.14 -30.73 -35.95
N GLU A 394 17.34 -31.54 -35.25
CA GLU A 394 16.38 -31.07 -34.26
C GLU A 394 17.07 -30.63 -32.97
N ALA A 395 18.03 -31.41 -32.47
CA ALA A 395 18.87 -31.06 -31.32
C ALA A 395 19.52 -29.68 -31.49
N THR A 396 20.16 -29.45 -32.65
CA THR A 396 20.79 -28.17 -32.99
C THR A 396 19.79 -27.00 -32.96
N ARG A 397 18.59 -27.21 -33.50
CA ARG A 397 17.52 -26.19 -33.55
C ARG A 397 17.02 -25.84 -32.15
N VAL A 398 16.81 -26.83 -31.29
CA VAL A 398 16.28 -26.61 -29.94
C VAL A 398 17.35 -25.99 -29.03
N LEU A 399 18.61 -26.43 -29.12
CA LEU A 399 19.72 -25.79 -28.40
C LEU A 399 19.88 -24.30 -28.76
N ARG A 400 19.81 -23.97 -30.06
CA ARG A 400 19.85 -22.58 -30.52
C ARG A 400 18.68 -21.75 -29.96
N LYS A 401 17.49 -22.34 -29.82
CA LYS A 401 16.32 -21.68 -29.22
C LYS A 401 16.53 -21.36 -27.75
N GLU A 402 17.25 -22.21 -27.02
CA GLU A 402 17.64 -21.99 -25.62
C GLU A 402 18.91 -21.14 -25.48
N GLY A 403 19.47 -20.63 -26.59
CA GLY A 403 20.58 -19.69 -26.62
C GLY A 403 21.98 -20.30 -26.62
N LEU A 404 22.09 -21.63 -26.74
CA LEU A 404 23.37 -22.33 -26.87
C LEU A 404 23.74 -22.49 -28.35
N ASP A 405 24.89 -21.96 -28.75
CA ASP A 405 25.38 -22.12 -30.11
C ASP A 405 26.10 -23.47 -30.27
N ALA A 406 25.44 -24.40 -30.97
CA ALA A 406 26.00 -25.70 -31.32
C ALA A 406 27.07 -25.65 -32.45
N GLY A 407 27.39 -24.45 -32.98
CA GLY A 407 28.51 -24.24 -33.90
C GLY A 407 29.89 -24.12 -33.21
N VAL A 408 29.91 -24.03 -31.88
CA VAL A 408 31.11 -23.97 -31.05
C VAL A 408 31.37 -25.36 -30.44
N PRO A 409 32.64 -25.76 -30.17
CA PRO A 409 32.95 -26.93 -29.37
C PRO A 409 32.07 -27.01 -28.11
N LEU A 410 31.40 -28.14 -27.89
CA LEU A 410 30.58 -28.39 -26.70
C LEU A 410 31.26 -29.42 -25.80
N CYS A 411 31.21 -29.20 -24.49
CA CYS A 411 31.64 -30.14 -23.47
C CYS A 411 30.44 -30.58 -22.62
N VAL A 412 30.44 -31.85 -22.20
CA VAL A 412 29.50 -32.42 -21.23
C VAL A 412 30.18 -32.47 -19.86
N ILE A 413 29.55 -31.89 -18.84
CA ILE A 413 30.05 -31.89 -17.46
C ILE A 413 29.05 -32.63 -16.57
N ALA A 414 29.46 -33.74 -15.98
CA ALA A 414 28.70 -34.48 -14.98
C ALA A 414 29.13 -34.07 -13.57
N MET A 415 28.18 -33.71 -12.70
CA MET A 415 28.46 -33.20 -11.36
C MET A 415 27.64 -33.89 -10.27
N ARG A 416 28.26 -34.03 -9.09
CA ARG A 416 27.58 -34.48 -7.87
C ARG A 416 28.12 -33.74 -6.65
N ALA A 417 27.21 -33.30 -5.78
CA ALA A 417 27.54 -32.70 -4.49
C ALA A 417 27.38 -33.73 -3.36
N THR A 418 28.21 -33.65 -2.33
CA THR A 418 28.11 -34.54 -1.16
C THR A 418 26.83 -34.29 -0.34
N THR A 419 26.39 -33.04 -0.23
CA THR A 419 25.30 -32.64 0.69
C THR A 419 24.09 -32.00 -0.01
N ALA A 420 24.28 -31.35 -1.17
CA ALA A 420 23.19 -30.68 -1.87
C ALA A 420 22.35 -31.66 -2.73
N PRO A 421 21.01 -31.52 -2.76
CA PRO A 421 20.18 -32.27 -3.69
C PRO A 421 20.47 -31.85 -5.13
N VAL A 422 20.28 -32.79 -6.08
CA VAL A 422 20.60 -32.58 -7.50
C VAL A 422 19.81 -31.40 -8.08
N SER A 423 18.55 -31.23 -7.71
CA SER A 423 17.73 -30.10 -8.15
C SER A 423 18.29 -28.73 -7.76
N ALA A 424 18.89 -28.61 -6.56
CA ALA A 424 19.56 -27.38 -6.14
C ALA A 424 20.86 -27.14 -6.94
N LEU A 425 21.60 -28.21 -7.20
CA LEU A 425 22.83 -28.15 -8.00
C LEU A 425 22.53 -27.75 -9.46
N VAL A 426 21.46 -28.28 -10.05
CA VAL A 426 20.99 -27.94 -11.40
C VAL A 426 20.64 -26.46 -11.51
N LEU A 427 19.86 -25.93 -10.55
CA LEU A 427 19.49 -24.51 -10.54
C LEU A 427 20.73 -23.61 -10.42
N ALA A 428 21.62 -23.92 -9.47
CA ALA A 428 22.83 -23.14 -9.24
C ALA A 428 23.80 -23.20 -10.44
N ALA A 429 23.97 -24.37 -11.03
CA ALA A 429 24.79 -24.55 -12.22
C ALA A 429 24.18 -23.82 -13.43
N GLY A 430 22.86 -23.79 -13.58
CA GLY A 430 22.19 -23.01 -14.62
C GLY A 430 22.52 -21.52 -14.53
N VAL A 431 22.50 -20.94 -13.32
CA VAL A 431 22.93 -19.56 -13.08
C VAL A 431 24.43 -19.38 -13.37
N ALA A 432 25.27 -20.32 -12.93
CA ALA A 432 26.71 -20.26 -13.09
C ALA A 432 27.15 -20.36 -14.56
N VAL A 433 26.42 -21.12 -15.39
CA VAL A 433 26.72 -21.32 -16.82
C VAL A 433 26.14 -20.18 -17.66
N GLY A 434 24.98 -19.62 -17.27
CA GLY A 434 24.35 -18.51 -17.98
C GLY A 434 23.98 -18.87 -19.42
N ARG A 435 24.38 -18.03 -20.39
CA ARG A 435 24.09 -18.27 -21.83
C ARG A 435 25.11 -19.18 -22.51
N SER A 436 26.17 -19.57 -21.80
CA SER A 436 27.24 -20.42 -22.34
C SER A 436 26.93 -21.91 -22.25
N GLY A 437 25.72 -22.28 -21.86
CA GLY A 437 25.32 -23.68 -21.73
C GLY A 437 23.94 -23.88 -21.13
N ILE A 438 23.54 -25.14 -21.04
CA ILE A 438 22.28 -25.58 -20.44
C ILE A 438 22.55 -26.65 -19.40
N VAL A 439 21.69 -26.75 -18.39
CA VAL A 439 21.86 -27.69 -17.28
C VAL A 439 20.56 -28.45 -17.03
N GLY A 440 20.68 -29.77 -16.86
CA GLY A 440 19.59 -30.66 -16.54
C GLY A 440 19.99 -31.75 -15.56
N GLU A 441 19.05 -32.63 -15.26
CA GLU A 441 19.21 -33.75 -14.34
C GLU A 441 19.20 -35.08 -15.09
N ALA A 442 20.14 -35.97 -14.77
CA ALA A 442 20.15 -37.35 -15.24
C ALA A 442 20.35 -38.30 -14.05
N GLY A 443 19.24 -38.79 -13.49
CA GLY A 443 19.24 -39.65 -12.31
C GLY A 443 19.77 -38.92 -11.06
N ARG A 444 20.97 -39.27 -10.59
CA ARG A 444 21.60 -38.65 -9.40
C ARG A 444 22.75 -37.69 -9.74
N THR A 445 22.74 -37.16 -10.96
CA THR A 445 23.83 -36.38 -11.52
C THR A 445 23.26 -35.13 -12.16
N ALA A 446 23.80 -33.96 -11.80
CA ALA A 446 23.54 -32.73 -12.55
C ALA A 446 24.44 -32.71 -13.78
N VAL A 447 23.89 -32.42 -14.95
CA VAL A 447 24.63 -32.46 -16.22
C VAL A 447 24.55 -31.10 -16.89
N ALA A 448 25.71 -30.53 -17.22
CA ALA A 448 25.81 -29.29 -17.98
C ALA A 448 26.36 -29.57 -19.38
N LEU A 449 25.72 -29.00 -20.40
CA LEU A 449 26.23 -28.88 -21.76
C LEU A 449 26.74 -27.45 -21.93
N VAL A 450 28.04 -27.28 -22.09
CA VAL A 450 28.67 -25.95 -22.15
C VAL A 450 29.43 -25.75 -23.45
N ALA A 451 29.36 -24.54 -24.01
CA ALA A 451 30.16 -24.12 -25.15
C ALA A 451 31.59 -23.82 -24.68
N ASP A 452 32.45 -24.82 -24.78
CA ASP A 452 33.84 -24.78 -24.36
C ASP A 452 34.67 -25.80 -25.14
N ALA A 453 35.94 -25.49 -25.36
CA ALA A 453 36.88 -26.39 -26.02
C ALA A 453 37.67 -27.25 -25.02
N ASP A 454 37.73 -26.84 -23.75
CA ASP A 454 38.51 -27.50 -22.70
C ASP A 454 37.58 -28.07 -21.62
N PRO A 455 37.32 -29.39 -21.62
CA PRO A 455 36.42 -30.02 -20.66
C PRO A 455 36.92 -29.92 -19.21
N SER A 456 38.22 -30.01 -18.98
CA SER A 456 38.82 -29.96 -17.64
C SER A 456 38.71 -28.57 -17.04
N ALA A 457 39.03 -27.54 -17.82
CA ALA A 457 38.90 -26.16 -17.37
C ALA A 457 37.43 -25.76 -17.18
N ALA A 458 36.52 -26.24 -18.03
CA ALA A 458 35.10 -25.99 -17.89
C ALA A 458 34.51 -26.65 -16.63
N ALA A 459 34.84 -27.92 -16.36
CA ALA A 459 34.46 -28.61 -15.13
C ALA A 459 35.00 -27.91 -13.88
N SER A 460 36.26 -27.46 -13.92
CA SER A 460 36.91 -26.75 -12.81
C SER A 460 36.27 -25.39 -12.52
N ARG A 461 35.96 -24.61 -13.56
CA ARG A 461 35.25 -23.33 -13.40
C ARG A 461 33.87 -23.51 -12.78
N LEU A 462 33.12 -24.53 -13.24
CA LEU A 462 31.77 -24.77 -12.75
C LEU A 462 31.79 -25.28 -11.30
N ALA A 463 32.65 -26.23 -10.96
CA ALA A 463 32.84 -26.70 -9.59
C ALA A 463 33.24 -25.55 -8.63
N ALA A 464 34.14 -24.66 -9.06
CA ALA A 464 34.56 -23.50 -8.26
C ALA A 464 33.40 -22.54 -7.95
N ARG A 465 32.50 -22.29 -8.90
CA ARG A 465 31.30 -21.45 -8.70
C ARG A 465 30.26 -22.07 -7.79
N LEU A 466 30.29 -23.39 -7.61
CA LEU A 466 29.30 -24.15 -6.86
C LEU A 466 29.78 -24.57 -5.45
N ARG A 467 30.95 -24.09 -5.00
CA ARG A 467 31.53 -24.41 -3.69
C ARG A 467 30.61 -24.08 -2.51
N SER A 468 29.72 -23.09 -2.64
CA SER A 468 28.71 -22.77 -1.61
C SER A 468 27.69 -23.87 -1.38
N PHE A 469 27.57 -24.83 -2.31
CA PHE A 469 26.68 -25.99 -2.23
C PHE A 469 27.39 -27.26 -1.72
N GLY A 470 28.62 -27.12 -1.19
CA GLY A 470 29.42 -28.20 -0.61
C GLY A 470 30.56 -28.67 -1.51
N GLU A 471 31.08 -29.87 -1.23
CA GLU A 471 32.08 -30.55 -2.06
C GLU A 471 31.42 -31.01 -3.36
N VAL A 472 31.58 -30.22 -4.42
CA VAL A 472 31.08 -30.53 -5.77
C VAL A 472 32.18 -31.21 -6.55
N THR A 473 31.97 -32.48 -6.90
CA THR A 473 32.87 -33.24 -7.78
C THR A 473 32.34 -33.12 -9.22
N ALA A 474 33.20 -32.78 -10.17
CA ALA A 474 32.80 -32.51 -11.56
C ALA A 474 33.71 -33.21 -12.59
N ALA A 475 33.13 -33.98 -13.49
CA ALA A 475 33.85 -34.64 -14.58
C ALA A 475 33.46 -34.04 -15.94
N GLY A 476 34.45 -33.59 -16.71
CA GLY A 476 34.25 -33.00 -18.05
C GLY A 476 34.64 -33.96 -19.17
N VAL A 477 33.88 -33.98 -20.27
CA VAL A 477 34.24 -34.68 -21.52
C VAL A 477 33.90 -33.80 -22.72
N GLY A 478 34.82 -33.72 -23.67
CA GLY A 478 34.63 -32.98 -24.92
C GLY A 478 35.97 -32.52 -25.52
N PRO A 479 35.95 -31.77 -26.63
CA PRO A 479 34.76 -31.40 -27.38
C PRO A 479 34.00 -32.60 -27.97
N VAL A 480 32.66 -32.56 -27.93
CA VAL A 480 31.82 -33.61 -28.54
C VAL A 480 31.88 -33.54 -30.08
N ALA A 481 31.91 -34.70 -30.73
CA ALA A 481 31.90 -34.81 -32.19
C ALA A 481 30.46 -34.68 -32.75
N GLY A 482 29.90 -33.48 -32.65
CA GLY A 482 28.51 -33.21 -33.07
C GLY A 482 27.46 -33.70 -32.07
N MET A 483 26.17 -33.54 -32.41
CA MET A 483 25.06 -33.83 -31.48
C MET A 483 24.94 -35.34 -31.19
N ASP A 484 25.24 -36.19 -32.17
CA ASP A 484 25.18 -37.66 -32.01
C ASP A 484 26.23 -38.19 -31.03
N GLY A 485 27.28 -37.40 -30.73
CA GLY A 485 28.32 -37.75 -29.75
C GLY A 485 28.00 -37.38 -28.30
N ILE A 486 26.89 -36.67 -28.04
CA ILE A 486 26.49 -36.25 -26.68
C ILE A 486 26.21 -37.45 -25.75
N PRO A 487 25.48 -38.51 -26.16
CA PRO A 487 25.22 -39.68 -25.32
C PRO A 487 26.51 -40.39 -24.87
N ASP A 488 27.46 -40.58 -25.79
CA ASP A 488 28.74 -41.24 -25.49
C ASP A 488 29.59 -40.38 -24.55
N ALA A 489 29.68 -39.07 -24.82
CA ALA A 489 30.39 -38.13 -23.97
C ALA A 489 29.79 -38.05 -22.56
N PHE A 490 28.46 -38.12 -22.43
CA PHE A 490 27.79 -38.20 -21.13
C PHE A 490 28.08 -39.52 -20.41
N GLY A 491 28.01 -40.64 -21.12
CA GLY A 491 28.36 -41.95 -20.58
C GLY A 491 29.78 -41.94 -20.00
N GLU A 492 30.72 -41.32 -20.71
CA GLU A 492 32.10 -41.15 -20.26
C GLU A 492 32.23 -40.19 -19.08
N ALA A 493 31.62 -39.00 -19.14
CA ALA A 493 31.64 -38.05 -18.04
C ALA A 493 31.10 -38.65 -16.75
N ARG A 494 30.02 -39.45 -16.84
CA ARG A 494 29.43 -40.14 -15.68
C ARG A 494 30.36 -41.19 -15.11
N ARG A 495 30.99 -42.02 -15.95
CA ARG A 495 31.93 -43.04 -15.45
C ARG A 495 33.18 -42.39 -14.86
N THR A 496 33.69 -41.30 -15.45
CA THR A 496 34.80 -40.49 -14.90
C THR A 496 34.42 -39.93 -13.53
N LEU A 497 33.22 -39.37 -13.38
CA LEU A 497 32.71 -38.89 -12.10
C LEU A 497 32.62 -40.02 -11.06
N ASP A 498 32.05 -41.16 -11.44
CA ASP A 498 31.91 -42.31 -10.52
C ASP A 498 33.29 -42.89 -10.12
N ALA A 499 34.28 -42.86 -11.02
CA ALA A 499 35.66 -43.25 -10.74
C ALA A 499 36.35 -42.27 -9.76
N MET A 500 36.18 -40.96 -9.95
CA MET A 500 36.69 -39.96 -9.00
C MET A 500 36.12 -40.17 -7.60
N LEU A 501 34.82 -40.43 -7.50
CA LEU A 501 34.16 -40.70 -6.22
C LEU A 501 34.63 -42.02 -5.58
N ALA A 502 34.91 -43.05 -6.38
CA ALA A 502 35.44 -44.33 -5.89
C ALA A 502 36.91 -44.22 -5.42
N LEU A 503 37.67 -43.29 -6.00
CA LEU A 503 39.05 -42.95 -5.60
C LEU A 503 39.12 -41.89 -4.48
N ASP A 504 37.98 -41.54 -3.89
CA ASP A 504 37.83 -40.53 -2.82
C ASP A 504 38.30 -39.11 -3.20
N ARG A 505 38.30 -38.78 -4.50
CA ARG A 505 38.63 -37.45 -5.05
C ARG A 505 37.44 -36.49 -4.99
N ARG A 506 36.81 -36.37 -3.82
CA ARG A 506 35.60 -35.55 -3.63
C ARG A 506 35.94 -34.07 -3.69
N GLY A 507 35.09 -33.28 -4.34
CA GLY A 507 35.28 -31.84 -4.48
C GLY A 507 36.32 -31.44 -5.53
N GLU A 508 36.89 -32.42 -6.24
CA GLU A 508 37.81 -32.19 -7.35
C GLU A 508 37.08 -32.16 -8.70
N SER A 509 37.79 -31.67 -9.71
CA SER A 509 37.34 -31.64 -11.10
C SER A 509 38.39 -32.19 -12.05
N ALA A 510 37.97 -32.99 -13.02
CA ALA A 510 38.88 -33.65 -13.97
C ALA A 510 38.16 -34.01 -15.29
N ALA A 511 38.91 -34.16 -16.37
CA ALA A 511 38.47 -34.94 -17.53
C ALA A 511 38.97 -36.39 -17.45
N ALA A 512 38.47 -37.26 -18.34
CA ALA A 512 38.93 -38.65 -18.41
C ALA A 512 40.46 -38.72 -18.60
N ASP A 513 41.03 -37.81 -19.37
CA ASP A 513 42.47 -37.72 -19.63
C ASP A 513 43.31 -37.37 -18.39
N ASP A 514 42.73 -36.66 -17.42
CA ASP A 514 43.40 -36.26 -16.18
C ASP A 514 43.41 -37.40 -15.14
N LEU A 515 42.70 -38.50 -15.38
CA LEU A 515 42.64 -39.67 -14.49
C LEU A 515 43.70 -40.73 -14.81
N GLY A 516 44.63 -40.44 -15.72
CA GLY A 516 45.73 -41.36 -16.00
C GLY A 516 45.24 -42.71 -16.52
N PHE A 517 45.73 -43.81 -15.94
CA PHE A 517 45.25 -45.16 -16.31
C PHE A 517 43.77 -45.39 -15.97
N ALA A 518 43.24 -44.74 -14.93
CA ALA A 518 41.84 -44.90 -14.53
C ALA A 518 40.91 -44.36 -15.62
N GLY A 519 41.31 -43.29 -16.32
CA GLY A 519 40.61 -42.79 -17.51
C GLY A 519 40.48 -43.83 -18.62
N LEU A 520 41.54 -44.62 -18.85
CA LEU A 520 41.55 -45.69 -19.86
C LEU A 520 40.57 -46.84 -19.54
N VAL A 521 40.41 -47.18 -18.26
CA VAL A 521 39.48 -48.23 -17.81
C VAL A 521 38.02 -47.79 -17.92
N VAL A 522 37.79 -46.49 -17.84
CA VAL A 522 36.49 -45.85 -17.66
C VAL A 522 35.95 -45.29 -18.99
N GLY A 523 36.79 -45.09 -20.01
CA GLY A 523 36.37 -44.65 -21.35
C GLY A 523 35.54 -45.68 -22.12
N SER A 524 34.59 -45.23 -22.97
CA SER A 524 33.82 -46.12 -23.88
C SER A 524 34.59 -46.46 -25.15
N ALA A 525 35.42 -45.54 -25.62
CA ALA A 525 36.34 -45.73 -26.73
C ALA A 525 37.72 -45.24 -26.30
N PRO A 526 38.44 -46.00 -25.45
CA PRO A 526 39.71 -45.54 -24.91
C PRO A 526 40.71 -45.30 -26.03
N ASP A 527 41.20 -44.05 -26.16
CA ASP A 527 42.26 -43.72 -27.10
C ASP A 527 43.61 -44.20 -26.55
N ILE A 528 43.89 -45.48 -26.80
CA ILE A 528 45.13 -46.13 -26.41
C ILE A 528 46.34 -45.43 -27.03
N ALA A 529 46.21 -44.89 -28.25
CA ALA A 529 47.30 -44.21 -28.93
C ALA A 529 47.63 -42.88 -28.23
N ALA A 530 46.61 -42.07 -27.93
CA ALA A 530 46.78 -40.83 -27.18
C ALA A 530 47.34 -41.07 -25.76
N TYR A 531 46.90 -42.14 -25.08
CA TYR A 531 47.45 -42.52 -23.78
C TYR A 531 48.94 -42.88 -23.86
N VAL A 532 49.31 -43.73 -24.83
CA VAL A 532 50.71 -44.13 -25.05
C VAL A 532 51.57 -42.91 -25.39
N GLU A 533 51.07 -42.03 -26.26
CA GLU A 533 51.76 -40.79 -26.64
C GLU A 533 51.94 -39.86 -25.43
N ARG A 534 50.90 -39.66 -24.62
CA ARG A 534 50.97 -38.82 -23.42
C ARG A 534 51.97 -39.35 -22.39
N VAL A 535 51.99 -40.66 -22.15
CA VAL A 535 52.78 -41.26 -21.05
C VAL A 535 54.22 -41.55 -21.47
N ILE A 536 54.46 -42.04 -22.69
CA ILE A 536 55.80 -42.43 -23.16
C ILE A 536 56.20 -41.86 -24.53
N GLY A 537 55.39 -41.00 -25.15
CA GLY A 537 55.68 -40.32 -26.42
C GLY A 537 57.05 -39.63 -26.44
N PRO A 538 57.45 -38.86 -25.41
CA PRO A 538 58.79 -38.25 -25.36
C PRO A 538 59.94 -39.25 -25.48
N VAL A 539 59.76 -40.48 -25.00
CA VAL A 539 60.77 -41.55 -25.10
C VAL A 539 60.73 -42.20 -26.49
N ILE A 540 59.53 -42.39 -27.05
CA ILE A 540 59.32 -42.92 -28.41
C ILE A 540 59.93 -41.98 -29.45
N ASP A 541 59.64 -40.68 -29.36
CA ASP A 541 60.15 -39.67 -30.26
C ASP A 541 61.66 -39.53 -30.15
N TYR A 542 62.21 -39.56 -28.92
CA TYR A 542 63.66 -39.56 -28.73
C TYR A 542 64.33 -40.78 -29.38
N ASP A 543 63.76 -41.98 -29.25
CA ASP A 543 64.26 -43.18 -29.92
C ASP A 543 64.20 -43.03 -31.46
N ARG A 544 63.11 -42.47 -31.99
CA ARG A 544 62.90 -42.23 -33.42
C ARG A 544 63.90 -41.21 -33.99
N GLU A 545 64.12 -40.11 -33.30
CA GLU A 545 64.99 -39.01 -33.75
C GLU A 545 66.49 -39.32 -33.59
N ARG A 546 66.86 -40.03 -32.51
CA ARG A 546 68.27 -40.25 -32.13
C ARG A 546 68.76 -41.66 -32.42
N GLY A 547 67.90 -42.56 -32.92
CA GLY A 547 68.22 -43.97 -33.12
C GLY A 547 68.58 -44.68 -31.82
N ALA A 548 67.99 -44.25 -30.70
CA ALA A 548 68.22 -44.85 -29.39
C ALA A 548 67.29 -46.07 -29.16
N GLU A 549 67.55 -46.82 -28.10
CA GLU A 549 66.74 -47.99 -27.69
C GLU A 549 66.22 -47.81 -26.25
N LEU A 550 65.77 -46.61 -25.89
CA LEU A 550 65.27 -46.29 -24.55
C LEU A 550 63.99 -47.06 -24.23
N VAL A 551 63.03 -47.19 -25.16
CA VAL A 551 61.79 -47.96 -24.97
C VAL A 551 62.11 -49.42 -24.64
N LYS A 552 63.00 -50.04 -25.42
CA LYS A 552 63.46 -51.43 -25.20
C LYS A 552 64.19 -51.59 -23.87
N THR A 553 64.97 -50.58 -23.48
CA THR A 553 65.67 -50.56 -22.19
C THR A 553 64.68 -50.46 -21.03
N LEU A 554 63.63 -49.64 -21.17
CA LEU A 554 62.57 -49.46 -20.19
C LEU A 554 61.74 -50.74 -20.00
N GLU A 555 61.41 -51.44 -21.09
CA GLU A 555 60.74 -52.74 -21.04
C GLU A 555 61.58 -53.80 -20.28
N ALA A 556 62.88 -53.89 -20.60
CA ALA A 556 63.78 -54.83 -19.93
C ALA A 556 64.00 -54.48 -18.45
N TYR A 557 64.05 -53.18 -18.12
CA TYR A 557 64.16 -52.70 -16.75
C TYR A 557 62.96 -53.11 -15.89
N PHE A 558 61.73 -52.93 -16.39
CA PHE A 558 60.53 -53.36 -15.68
C PHE A 558 60.39 -54.89 -15.62
N ALA A 559 60.74 -55.61 -16.70
CA ALA A 559 60.77 -57.08 -16.67
C ALA A 559 61.76 -57.64 -15.64
N ALA A 560 62.85 -56.90 -15.39
CA ALA A 560 63.84 -57.19 -14.37
C ALA A 560 63.46 -56.66 -12.97
N GLY A 561 62.20 -56.28 -12.73
CA GLY A 561 61.72 -55.78 -11.43
C GLY A 561 62.43 -54.52 -10.97
N GLY A 562 62.76 -53.60 -11.89
CA GLY A 562 63.43 -52.33 -11.59
C GLY A 562 64.93 -52.44 -11.34
N SER A 563 65.58 -53.53 -11.74
CA SER A 563 67.02 -53.73 -11.51
C SER A 563 67.85 -53.53 -12.78
N ALA A 564 68.63 -52.45 -12.83
CA ALA A 564 69.54 -52.18 -13.96
C ALA A 564 70.55 -53.31 -14.21
N ALA A 565 71.03 -53.95 -13.14
CA ALA A 565 71.98 -55.07 -13.22
C ALA A 565 71.36 -56.34 -13.79
N ARG A 566 70.05 -56.55 -13.61
CA ARG A 566 69.34 -57.70 -14.18
C ARG A 566 68.84 -57.40 -15.60
N ALA A 567 68.57 -56.13 -15.91
CA ALA A 567 68.17 -55.69 -17.24
C ALA A 567 69.33 -55.68 -18.26
N SER A 568 70.58 -55.60 -17.82
CA SER A 568 71.76 -55.58 -18.70
C SER A 568 71.99 -56.90 -19.45
N GLU A 569 71.66 -58.04 -18.83
CA GLU A 569 71.80 -59.38 -19.43
C GLU A 569 70.95 -59.55 -20.71
N PRO A 570 69.61 -59.36 -20.70
CA PRO A 570 68.77 -59.51 -21.89
C PRO A 570 68.99 -58.40 -22.93
N LEU A 571 69.55 -57.26 -22.53
CA LEU A 571 69.90 -56.17 -23.45
C LEU A 571 71.28 -56.34 -24.10
N HIS A 572 72.10 -57.29 -23.63
CA HIS A 572 73.50 -57.47 -24.05
C HIS A 572 74.35 -56.19 -23.99
N VAL A 573 74.15 -55.38 -22.93
CA VAL A 573 74.91 -54.14 -22.69
C VAL A 573 75.49 -54.14 -21.27
N HIS A 574 76.44 -53.24 -20.99
CA HIS A 574 76.96 -53.07 -19.63
C HIS A 574 75.92 -52.38 -18.72
N VAL A 575 75.90 -52.71 -17.41
CA VAL A 575 74.98 -52.12 -16.41
C VAL A 575 75.00 -50.58 -16.44
N ASN A 576 76.18 -49.97 -16.56
CA ASN A 576 76.34 -48.51 -16.66
C ASN A 576 75.58 -47.91 -17.85
N THR A 577 75.50 -48.62 -18.97
CA THR A 577 74.74 -48.16 -20.14
C THR A 577 73.23 -48.17 -19.84
N VAL A 578 72.74 -49.18 -19.10
CA VAL A 578 71.35 -49.21 -18.64
C VAL A 578 71.08 -48.04 -17.70
N VAL A 579 71.92 -47.82 -16.69
CA VAL A 579 71.79 -46.68 -15.74
C VAL A 579 71.78 -45.34 -16.48
N GLN A 580 72.66 -45.16 -17.47
CA GLN A 580 72.71 -43.94 -18.29
C GLN A 580 71.43 -43.75 -19.12
N ARG A 581 70.91 -44.82 -19.73
CA ARG A 581 69.65 -44.80 -20.49
C ARG A 581 68.46 -44.51 -19.58
N MET A 582 68.39 -45.11 -18.39
CA MET A 582 67.34 -44.83 -17.39
C MET A 582 67.41 -43.39 -16.88
N SER A 583 68.61 -42.84 -16.67
CA SER A 583 68.80 -41.42 -16.34
C SER A 583 68.35 -40.48 -17.47
N ARG A 584 68.38 -40.94 -18.73
CA ARG A 584 67.81 -40.21 -19.86
C ARG A 584 66.28 -40.31 -19.87
N VAL A 585 65.72 -41.48 -19.59
CA VAL A 585 64.25 -41.66 -19.45
C VAL A 585 63.70 -40.71 -18.38
N GLY A 586 64.32 -40.62 -17.20
CA GLY A 586 63.87 -39.68 -16.16
C GLY A 586 63.97 -38.20 -16.55
N ARG A 587 64.89 -37.84 -17.46
CA ARG A 587 64.91 -36.47 -18.01
C ARG A 587 63.80 -36.22 -19.03
N LEU A 588 63.29 -37.25 -19.68
CA LEU A 588 62.24 -37.15 -20.69
C LEU A 588 60.83 -37.26 -20.08
N LEU A 589 60.66 -38.07 -19.04
CA LEU A 589 59.35 -38.37 -18.43
C LEU A 589 59.07 -37.62 -17.12
N GLY A 590 60.06 -36.91 -16.58
CA GLY A 590 59.99 -36.29 -15.26
C GLY A 590 60.78 -37.06 -14.21
N ALA A 591 61.20 -36.37 -13.14
CA ALA A 591 62.04 -36.95 -12.08
C ALA A 591 61.29 -37.99 -11.22
N ASP A 592 59.96 -37.96 -11.25
CA ASP A 592 58.98 -38.76 -10.53
C ASP A 592 58.50 -40.00 -11.33
N TRP A 593 59.06 -40.25 -12.52
CA TRP A 593 58.58 -41.31 -13.42
C TRP A 593 58.63 -42.73 -12.81
N ASP A 594 59.48 -42.97 -11.81
CA ASP A 594 59.66 -44.25 -11.13
C ASP A 594 58.90 -44.37 -9.79
N GLU A 595 58.14 -43.36 -9.40
CA GLU A 595 57.21 -43.46 -8.28
C GLU A 595 56.11 -44.50 -8.57
N PRO A 596 55.57 -45.20 -7.56
CA PRO A 596 54.70 -46.37 -7.77
C PRO A 596 53.52 -46.15 -8.74
N GLU A 597 52.86 -45.00 -8.66
CA GLU A 597 51.71 -44.66 -9.51
C GLU A 597 52.14 -44.36 -10.95
N ARG A 598 53.16 -43.51 -11.14
CA ARG A 598 53.72 -43.16 -12.46
C ARG A 598 54.38 -44.37 -13.14
N ALA A 599 55.09 -45.19 -12.38
CA ALA A 599 55.72 -46.41 -12.88
C ALA A 599 54.67 -47.42 -13.39
N LEU A 600 53.49 -47.49 -12.77
CA LEU A 600 52.39 -48.32 -13.25
C LEU A 600 51.86 -47.81 -14.60
N GLU A 601 51.66 -46.49 -14.75
CA GLU A 601 51.22 -45.89 -16.01
C GLU A 601 52.21 -46.16 -17.15
N VAL A 602 53.51 -45.97 -16.88
CA VAL A 602 54.57 -46.22 -17.84
C VAL A 602 54.60 -47.70 -18.24
N GLN A 603 54.50 -48.63 -17.28
CA GLN A 603 54.42 -50.07 -17.57
C GLN A 603 53.20 -50.44 -18.41
N LEU A 604 52.05 -49.82 -18.12
CA LEU A 604 50.82 -50.04 -18.87
C LEU A 604 50.95 -49.50 -20.29
N ALA A 605 51.47 -48.28 -20.47
CA ALA A 605 51.70 -47.68 -21.78
C ALA A 605 52.65 -48.53 -22.65
N LEU A 606 53.71 -49.10 -22.07
CA LEU A 606 54.61 -50.03 -22.80
C LEU A 606 53.88 -51.29 -23.30
N ARG A 607 52.98 -51.86 -22.48
CA ARG A 607 52.18 -53.03 -22.88
C ARG A 607 51.17 -52.68 -23.96
N LEU A 608 50.47 -51.57 -23.79
CA LEU A 608 49.45 -51.09 -24.72
C LEU A 608 50.04 -50.72 -26.07
N ARG A 609 51.24 -50.14 -26.12
CA ARG A 609 51.96 -49.85 -27.36
C ARG A 609 52.10 -51.07 -28.26
N ARG A 610 52.26 -52.28 -27.70
CA ARG A 610 52.39 -53.53 -28.47
C ARG A 610 51.09 -53.93 -29.17
N LEU A 611 49.95 -53.38 -28.73
CA LEU A 611 48.63 -53.61 -29.32
C LEU A 611 48.34 -52.62 -30.45
N LEU A 612 49.09 -51.51 -30.54
CA LEU A 612 48.93 -50.54 -31.61
C LEU A 612 49.60 -51.07 -32.90
N PRO A 613 48.99 -50.88 -34.08
CA PRO A 613 49.60 -51.26 -35.34
C PRO A 613 50.92 -50.49 -35.54
N SER A 614 52.00 -51.21 -35.88
CA SER A 614 53.28 -50.56 -36.23
C SER A 614 53.07 -49.59 -37.39
N PRO A 615 53.60 -48.36 -37.32
CA PRO A 615 53.53 -47.44 -38.46
C PRO A 615 54.17 -48.09 -39.69
N ALA A 616 53.45 -48.07 -40.82
CA ALA A 616 53.98 -48.59 -42.07
C ALA A 616 55.29 -47.85 -42.43
N PRO A 617 56.31 -48.54 -42.95
CA PRO A 617 57.53 -47.88 -43.40
C PRO A 617 57.19 -46.96 -44.57
N HIS A 618 57.38 -45.64 -44.39
CA HIS A 618 57.39 -44.70 -45.51
C HIS A 618 58.51 -45.09 -46.49
N PRO A 619 58.26 -45.05 -47.82
CA PRO A 619 59.32 -45.28 -48.80
C PRO A 619 60.36 -44.17 -48.70
N PRO A 620 61.64 -44.45 -48.97
CA PRO A 620 62.68 -43.44 -48.88
C PRO A 620 62.45 -42.33 -49.91
N LEU A 621 62.56 -41.08 -49.48
CA LEU A 621 62.71 -39.90 -50.32
C LEU A 621 63.89 -40.12 -51.27
N GLY A 622 63.62 -40.35 -52.56
CA GLY A 622 64.66 -40.44 -53.57
C GLY A 622 64.14 -40.82 -54.95
N LEU A 623 64.18 -39.84 -55.87
CA LEU A 623 64.05 -39.90 -57.33
C LEU A 623 62.69 -39.46 -57.91
N THR A 624 62.47 -38.14 -57.90
CA THR A 624 61.80 -37.45 -59.00
C THR A 624 62.70 -37.56 -60.25
N LEU A 625 62.42 -38.53 -61.11
CA LEU A 625 62.89 -38.51 -62.51
C LEU A 625 61.74 -38.02 -63.38
N ALA A 626 61.99 -36.90 -64.04
CA ALA A 626 61.16 -36.34 -65.08
C ALA A 626 60.96 -37.33 -66.24
N ALA A 627 59.73 -37.45 -66.73
CA ALA A 627 59.47 -37.75 -68.13
C ALA A 627 58.05 -37.28 -68.49
N SER A 628 58.01 -36.18 -69.24
CA SER A 628 56.91 -35.76 -70.09
C SER A 628 56.63 -36.82 -71.17
N GLY A 629 55.35 -37.03 -71.48
CA GLY A 629 54.86 -37.85 -72.59
C GLY A 629 53.35 -37.82 -72.64
#